data_AF-A0A1R0ZKK8-F1
#
_entry.id   AF-A0A1R0ZKK8-F1
#
_cell.length_a   1.000
_cell.length_b   1.000
_cell.length_c   1.000
_cell.angle_alpha   90.00
_cell.angle_beta   90.00
_cell.angle_gamma   90.00
#
_symmetry.space_group_name_H-M   'P 1'
#
loop_
_entity.id
_entity.type
_entity.pdbx_description
1 polymer ?
#
loop_
_entity_poly.entity_id
_entity_poly.type
_entity_poly.pdbx_seq_one_letter_code
_entity_poly.pdbx_strand_id
1 'polypeptide(L)'
;MSVFTPPSLRFIKTVGLIGGTAAVGVSLPLIIGFSSAMLSSSNSLQGAILSAILFPAFLLAVLRPKMLVAYTLLIWAVAPELRRIADWSEGVYHSVSLLSLAPLLTGVTLIIPLLKEIHNIQKASTRIMLMFAVALGYGALIGLAKNGMGSVYDLANYIVPLLLLPYFAVTKFKPKDIDRLLTAFANIAVIVAIYGIIQYLTVPPWDVFWMKHADMMSIGNPYPLEIRVFSTLNSPGPAATFLAFALVPMILEKKWRGTLRWIGVLLVVICLLTTLVRAAWLILLVMLLMYIGTSPSKGKWKTLIQLVFVAAALFWVVPKLPGAEGLVARVETLSSVQEDHSYNERLSLWQNMLPMVAANPVGQGIGSVGQGTKLGNDGELGEYGIMDNGVIALLLTFGILGAVFFFGALGAVVKQIFARVISRDQLQPYARLALATWTGAIVSLVSDNGFPGLKGYLIWMLIGLGLSAREITQSRRKGTPYAAVECKISPR
;
A
#
# COMPACT_ATOMS: atom_id res chain seq x y z
N MET A 1 54.27 -42.37 25.26
CA MET A 1 53.63 -42.07 23.96
C MET A 1 52.17 -41.74 24.23
N SER A 2 51.79 -40.46 24.21
CA SER A 2 50.39 -40.04 24.31
C SER A 2 49.70 -40.34 22.98
N VAL A 3 48.66 -41.17 23.04
CA VAL A 3 47.84 -41.54 21.89
C VAL A 3 47.04 -40.32 21.46
N PHE A 4 47.36 -39.76 20.29
CA PHE A 4 46.56 -38.72 19.64
C PHE A 4 45.28 -39.38 19.10
N THR A 5 44.16 -39.20 19.80
CA THR A 5 42.85 -39.60 19.30
C THR A 5 42.35 -38.55 18.30
N PRO A 6 41.91 -38.94 17.10
CA PRO A 6 41.41 -37.98 16.12
C PRO A 6 40.11 -37.32 16.59
N PRO A 7 39.91 -36.02 16.31
CA PRO A 7 38.74 -35.28 16.76
C PRO A 7 37.45 -35.88 16.18
N SER A 8 36.42 -35.99 17.03
CA SER A 8 35.12 -36.52 16.61
C SER A 8 34.47 -35.66 15.52
N LEU A 9 33.69 -36.28 14.62
CA LEU A 9 32.97 -35.59 13.54
C LEU A 9 32.04 -34.48 14.04
N ARG A 10 31.51 -34.61 15.27
CA ARG A 10 30.72 -33.57 15.94
C ARG A 10 31.57 -32.36 16.32
N PHE A 11 32.78 -32.57 16.82
CA PHE A 11 33.71 -31.50 17.16
C PHE A 11 34.10 -30.68 15.92
N ILE A 12 34.40 -31.34 14.79
CA ILE A 12 34.73 -30.67 13.53
C ILE A 12 33.56 -29.82 13.01
N LYS A 13 32.31 -30.33 13.08
CA LYS A 13 31.11 -29.56 12.70
C LYS A 13 30.88 -28.35 13.61
N THR A 14 31.06 -28.50 14.91
CA THR A 14 30.91 -27.41 15.88
C THR A 14 31.98 -26.34 15.69
N VAL A 15 33.25 -26.73 15.50
CA VAL A 15 34.35 -25.80 15.21
C VAL A 15 34.14 -25.09 13.87
N GLY A 16 33.68 -25.80 12.83
CA GLY A 16 33.34 -25.20 11.54
C GLY A 16 32.16 -24.22 11.63
N LEU A 17 31.14 -24.53 12.43
CA LEU A 17 30.01 -23.63 12.67
C LEU A 17 30.44 -22.38 13.45
N ILE A 18 31.22 -22.55 14.53
CA ILE A 18 31.75 -21.45 15.33
C ILE A 18 32.68 -20.57 14.48
N GLY A 19 33.61 -21.17 13.73
CA GLY A 19 34.51 -20.48 12.82
C GLY A 19 33.77 -19.72 11.72
N GLY A 20 32.72 -20.32 11.14
CA GLY A 20 31.85 -19.66 10.16
C GLY A 20 31.10 -18.48 10.77
N THR A 21 30.53 -18.63 11.96
CA THR A 21 29.83 -17.53 12.65
C THR A 21 30.77 -16.41 13.08
N ALA A 22 32.00 -16.73 13.49
CA ALA A 22 33.02 -15.75 13.83
C ALA A 22 33.53 -15.01 12.59
N ALA A 23 33.75 -15.73 11.48
CA ALA A 23 34.14 -15.14 10.20
C ALA A 23 33.07 -14.19 9.67
N VAL A 24 31.78 -14.57 9.73
CA VAL A 24 30.66 -13.67 9.39
C VAL A 24 30.58 -12.50 10.38
N GLY A 25 30.76 -12.76 11.67
CA GLY A 25 30.73 -11.75 12.73
C GLY A 25 31.82 -10.67 12.60
N VAL A 26 32.96 -10.97 11.98
CA VAL A 26 34.07 -10.03 11.75
C VAL A 26 34.06 -9.44 10.35
N SER A 27 33.76 -10.24 9.32
CA SER A 27 33.74 -9.76 7.92
C SER A 27 32.58 -8.82 7.65
N LEU A 28 31.40 -9.05 8.23
CA LEU A 28 30.22 -8.22 7.96
C LEU A 28 30.42 -6.78 8.46
N PRO A 29 30.88 -6.52 9.71
CA PRO A 29 31.18 -5.17 10.16
C PRO A 29 32.32 -4.50 9.37
N LEU A 30 33.34 -5.26 8.95
CA LEU A 30 34.43 -4.73 8.13
C LEU A 30 33.97 -4.33 6.73
N ILE A 31 33.12 -5.13 6.08
CA ILE A 31 32.52 -4.82 4.78
C ILE A 31 31.59 -3.61 4.90
N ILE A 32 30.79 -3.53 5.96
CA ILE A 32 29.91 -2.38 6.23
C ILE A 32 30.75 -1.12 6.48
N GLY A 33 31.80 -1.22 7.30
CA GLY A 33 32.70 -0.11 7.59
C GLY A 33 33.45 0.39 6.35
N PHE A 34 33.98 -0.52 5.54
CA PHE A 34 34.66 -0.20 4.29
C PHE A 34 33.71 0.41 3.26
N SER A 35 32.52 -0.17 3.09
CA SER A 35 31.49 0.37 2.18
C SER A 35 31.01 1.74 2.63
N SER A 36 30.84 1.96 3.93
CA SER A 36 30.45 3.26 4.49
C SER A 36 31.54 4.32 4.27
N ALA A 37 32.82 3.96 4.38
CA ALA A 37 33.94 4.86 4.15
C ALA A 37 34.08 5.31 2.68
N MET A 38 33.55 4.54 1.72
CA MET A 38 33.55 4.88 0.30
C MET A 38 32.34 5.72 -0.14
N LEU A 39 31.33 5.86 0.71
CA LEU A 39 30.12 6.63 0.40
C LEU A 39 30.29 8.09 0.84
N SER A 40 29.69 9.01 0.08
CA SER A 40 29.50 10.39 0.55
C SER A 40 28.74 10.40 1.88
N SER A 41 28.94 11.43 2.70
CA SER A 41 28.23 11.62 3.98
C SER A 41 26.71 11.45 3.86
N SER A 42 26.10 12.02 2.82
CA SER A 42 24.66 11.89 2.52
C SER A 42 24.22 10.44 2.30
N ASN A 43 24.85 9.74 1.35
CA ASN A 43 24.58 8.33 1.09
C ASN A 43 24.83 7.42 2.30
N SER A 44 25.81 7.75 3.15
CA SER A 44 26.06 7.02 4.40
C SER A 44 24.91 7.18 5.41
N LEU A 45 24.40 8.41 5.60
CA LEU A 45 23.24 8.67 6.46
C LEU A 45 21.98 7.96 5.95
N GLN A 46 21.67 8.09 4.66
CA GLN A 46 20.53 7.42 4.04
C GLN A 46 20.66 5.89 4.15
N GLY A 47 21.87 5.35 3.97
CA GLY A 47 22.16 3.93 4.16
C GLY A 47 21.97 3.43 5.60
N ALA A 48 22.35 4.24 6.59
CA ALA A 48 22.16 3.93 8.01
C ALA A 48 20.67 3.90 8.39
N ILE A 49 19.90 4.91 7.97
CA ILE A 49 18.44 4.97 8.18
C ILE A 49 17.77 3.78 7.49
N LEU A 50 18.14 3.48 6.23
CA LEU A 50 17.58 2.35 5.50
C LEU A 50 17.88 1.01 6.19
N SER A 51 19.09 0.82 6.69
CA SER A 51 19.48 -0.38 7.43
C SER A 51 18.69 -0.53 8.74
N ALA A 52 18.50 0.56 9.48
CA ALA A 52 17.70 0.59 10.70
C ALA A 52 16.21 0.26 10.44
N ILE A 53 15.69 0.55 9.24
CA ILE A 53 14.35 0.18 8.80
C ILE A 53 14.28 -1.28 8.32
N LEU A 54 15.30 -1.75 7.59
CA LEU A 54 15.28 -3.11 7.03
C LEU A 54 15.53 -4.20 8.06
N PHE A 55 16.33 -3.92 9.09
CA PHE A 55 16.67 -4.91 10.10
C PHE A 55 15.44 -5.42 10.87
N PRO A 56 14.54 -4.57 11.41
CA PRO A 56 13.30 -5.03 12.01
C PRO A 56 12.38 -5.76 11.01
N ALA A 57 12.30 -5.32 9.75
CA ALA A 57 11.53 -6.03 8.72
C ALA A 57 12.03 -7.47 8.54
N PHE A 58 13.34 -7.66 8.44
CA PHE A 58 13.97 -8.98 8.34
C PHE A 58 13.67 -9.85 9.58
N LEU A 59 13.85 -9.30 10.79
CA LEU A 59 13.55 -10.03 12.02
C LEU A 59 12.08 -10.44 12.11
N LEU A 60 11.15 -9.55 11.73
CA LEU A 60 9.73 -9.86 11.70
C LEU A 60 9.40 -10.91 10.63
N ALA A 61 10.02 -10.86 9.46
CA ALA A 61 9.84 -11.84 8.40
C ALA A 61 10.22 -13.25 8.84
N VAL A 62 11.26 -13.39 9.66
CA VAL A 62 11.73 -14.69 10.17
C VAL A 62 10.93 -15.13 11.41
N LEU A 63 10.72 -14.24 12.38
CA LEU A 63 10.23 -14.60 13.72
C LEU A 63 8.72 -14.43 13.90
N ARG A 64 8.13 -13.41 13.26
CA ARG A 64 6.74 -12.97 13.50
C ARG A 64 6.09 -12.51 12.18
N PRO A 65 5.97 -13.36 11.15
CA PRO A 65 5.55 -12.94 9.80
C PRO A 65 4.22 -12.17 9.82
N LYS A 66 3.27 -12.59 10.66
CA LYS A 66 1.96 -11.90 10.78
C LYS A 66 2.05 -10.41 11.17
N MET A 67 3.09 -10.01 11.91
CA MET A 67 3.32 -8.62 12.31
C MET A 67 4.05 -7.81 11.22
N LEU A 68 4.67 -8.49 10.24
CA LEU A 68 5.43 -7.85 9.17
C LEU A 68 4.56 -6.92 8.32
N VAL A 69 3.29 -7.26 8.09
CA VAL A 69 2.37 -6.43 7.29
C VAL A 69 2.07 -5.10 8.00
N ALA A 70 1.93 -5.12 9.32
CA ALA A 70 1.73 -3.89 10.10
C ALA A 70 2.98 -3.01 10.08
N TYR A 71 4.17 -3.63 10.12
CA TYR A 71 5.44 -2.91 10.04
C TYR A 71 5.67 -2.30 8.66
N THR A 72 5.51 -3.07 7.58
CA THR A 72 5.64 -2.57 6.21
C THR A 72 4.63 -1.46 5.91
N LEU A 73 3.39 -1.58 6.40
CA LEU A 73 2.40 -0.49 6.35
C LEU A 73 2.86 0.78 7.09
N LEU A 74 3.49 0.64 8.26
CA LEU A 74 4.08 1.77 8.99
C LEU A 74 5.20 2.43 8.17
N ILE A 75 6.07 1.64 7.54
CA ILE A 75 7.16 2.18 6.70
C ILE A 75 6.61 2.91 5.47
N TRP A 76 5.57 2.37 4.83
CA TRP A 76 4.85 3.07 3.76
C TRP A 76 4.30 4.44 4.21
N ALA A 77 3.88 4.56 5.48
CA ALA A 77 3.35 5.80 6.03
C ALA A 77 4.43 6.79 6.47
N VAL A 78 5.60 6.32 6.94
CA VAL A 78 6.61 7.17 7.62
C VAL A 78 7.87 7.41 6.80
N ALA A 79 8.21 6.54 5.84
CA ALA A 79 9.43 6.71 5.04
C ALA A 79 9.54 8.07 4.31
N PRO A 80 8.45 8.64 3.75
CA PRO A 80 8.53 9.98 3.13
C PRO A 80 8.86 11.10 4.12
N GLU A 81 8.39 10.99 5.36
CA GLU A 81 8.77 11.91 6.45
C GLU A 81 10.27 11.81 6.75
N LEU A 82 10.78 10.59 6.91
CA LEU A 82 12.21 10.38 7.18
C LEU A 82 13.09 10.92 6.05
N ARG A 83 12.65 10.77 4.79
CA ARG A 83 13.32 11.38 3.64
C ARG A 83 13.36 12.90 3.75
N ARG A 84 12.23 13.55 4.05
CA ARG A 84 12.17 15.02 4.17
C ARG A 84 13.07 15.55 5.28
N ILE A 85 13.08 14.88 6.42
CA ILE A 85 13.95 15.26 7.55
C ILE A 85 15.42 15.09 7.17
N ALA A 86 15.79 14.00 6.49
CA ALA A 86 17.15 13.77 6.02
C ALA A 86 17.60 14.84 5.00
N ASP A 87 16.81 15.06 3.95
CA ASP A 87 17.09 16.07 2.91
C ASP A 87 17.21 17.48 3.53
N TRP A 88 16.33 17.83 4.48
CA TRP A 88 16.42 19.10 5.21
C TRP A 88 17.66 19.21 6.10
N SER A 89 18.03 18.14 6.81
CA SER A 89 19.20 18.13 7.69
C SER A 89 20.52 18.28 6.94
N GLU A 90 20.55 17.82 5.69
CA GLU A 90 21.70 17.98 4.78
C GLU A 90 21.65 19.30 4.01
N GLY A 91 20.49 19.96 3.95
CA GLY A 91 20.25 21.14 3.13
C GLY A 91 20.23 20.86 1.62
N VAL A 92 20.07 19.60 1.21
CA VAL A 92 20.14 19.15 -0.18
C VAL A 92 18.87 18.39 -0.54
N TYR A 93 18.19 18.83 -1.60
CA TYR A 93 17.05 18.10 -2.16
C TYR A 93 17.54 17.04 -3.14
N HIS A 94 17.24 15.78 -2.86
CA HIS A 94 17.50 14.68 -3.77
C HIS A 94 16.23 14.38 -4.56
N SER A 95 16.21 14.58 -5.88
CA SER A 95 15.07 14.18 -6.73
C SER A 95 14.85 12.65 -6.67
N VAL A 96 15.94 11.89 -6.66
CA VAL A 96 15.98 10.42 -6.50
C VAL A 96 16.75 10.06 -5.22
N SER A 97 16.03 9.86 -4.12
CA SER A 97 16.62 9.46 -2.82
C SER A 97 16.57 7.94 -2.60
N LEU A 98 17.63 7.38 -2.01
CA LEU A 98 17.68 5.98 -1.56
C LEU A 98 16.57 5.66 -0.55
N LEU A 99 16.19 6.63 0.30
CA LEU A 99 15.12 6.46 1.29
C LEU A 99 13.75 6.23 0.65
N SER A 100 13.56 6.65 -0.60
CA SER A 100 12.34 6.37 -1.38
C SER A 100 12.16 4.86 -1.65
N LEU A 101 13.23 4.07 -1.57
CA LEU A 101 13.19 2.62 -1.72
C LEU A 101 12.81 1.91 -0.42
N ALA A 102 12.81 2.58 0.74
CA ALA A 102 12.56 1.93 2.02
C ALA A 102 11.22 1.15 2.09
N PRO A 103 10.08 1.69 1.61
CA PRO A 103 8.82 0.93 1.59
C PRO A 103 8.87 -0.28 0.65
N LEU A 104 9.59 -0.16 -0.48
CA LEU A 104 9.74 -1.24 -1.45
C LEU A 104 10.62 -2.35 -0.88
N LEU A 105 11.80 -2.02 -0.36
CA LEU A 105 12.75 -2.98 0.18
C LEU A 105 12.21 -3.69 1.42
N THR A 106 11.50 -2.98 2.30
CA THR A 106 10.80 -3.62 3.42
C THR A 106 9.68 -4.53 2.94
N GLY A 107 8.92 -4.14 1.92
CA GLY A 107 7.89 -4.99 1.31
C GLY A 107 8.44 -6.25 0.64
N VAL A 108 9.64 -6.19 0.03
CA VAL A 108 10.32 -7.37 -0.54
C VAL A 108 10.58 -8.45 0.52
N THR A 109 10.76 -8.09 1.79
CA THR A 109 10.95 -9.07 2.87
C THR A 109 9.75 -10.02 3.06
N LEU A 110 8.56 -9.69 2.53
CA LEU A 110 7.41 -10.61 2.45
C LEU A 110 7.73 -11.90 1.69
N ILE A 111 8.73 -11.89 0.80
CA ILE A 111 9.19 -13.06 0.05
C ILE A 111 9.75 -14.14 0.99
N ILE A 112 10.40 -13.76 2.10
CA ILE A 112 11.07 -14.70 3.01
C ILE A 112 10.10 -15.76 3.56
N PRO A 113 8.97 -15.40 4.21
CA PRO A 113 7.96 -16.38 4.63
C PRO A 113 7.19 -16.99 3.45
N LEU A 114 7.03 -16.26 2.33
CA LEU A 114 6.33 -16.76 1.15
C LEU A 114 7.05 -17.95 0.51
N LEU A 115 8.36 -17.87 0.29
CA LEU A 115 9.14 -18.94 -0.34
C LEU A 115 9.10 -20.26 0.45
N LYS A 116 9.00 -20.17 1.79
CA LYS A 116 8.87 -21.36 2.65
C LYS A 116 7.59 -22.14 2.39
N GLU A 117 6.52 -21.47 1.97
CA GLU A 117 5.16 -22.00 1.90
C GLU A 117 4.55 -21.91 0.49
N ILE A 118 5.33 -21.55 -0.54
CA ILE A 118 4.84 -21.27 -1.89
C ILE A 118 4.14 -22.48 -2.54
N HIS A 119 4.56 -23.69 -2.17
CA HIS A 119 3.97 -24.96 -2.63
C HIS A 119 2.53 -25.18 -2.13
N ASN A 120 2.11 -24.46 -1.08
CA ASN A 120 0.78 -24.59 -0.48
C ASN A 120 -0.27 -23.70 -1.14
N ILE A 121 0.10 -22.90 -2.15
CA ILE A 121 -0.83 -22.00 -2.83
C ILE A 121 -1.85 -22.78 -3.66
N GLN A 122 -3.12 -22.43 -3.51
CA GLN A 122 -4.20 -23.05 -4.28
C GLN A 122 -4.13 -22.70 -5.78
N LYS A 123 -4.44 -23.68 -6.64
CA LYS A 123 -4.44 -23.53 -8.11
C LYS A 123 -5.25 -22.32 -8.63
N ALA A 124 -6.32 -21.92 -7.93
CA ALA A 124 -7.11 -20.75 -8.31
C ALA A 124 -6.35 -19.44 -8.08
N SER A 125 -5.66 -19.31 -6.94
CA SER A 125 -4.79 -18.17 -6.62
C SER A 125 -3.56 -18.15 -7.52
N THR A 126 -2.95 -19.32 -7.81
CA THR A 126 -1.84 -19.44 -8.77
C THR A 126 -2.18 -18.90 -10.15
N ARG A 127 -3.39 -19.19 -10.65
CA ARG A 127 -3.84 -18.67 -11.94
C ARG A 127 -3.95 -17.14 -11.95
N ILE A 128 -4.48 -16.53 -10.90
CA ILE A 128 -4.56 -15.07 -10.77
C ILE A 128 -3.16 -14.46 -10.78
N MET A 129 -2.24 -15.02 -9.99
CA MET A 129 -0.85 -14.54 -9.93
C MET A 129 -0.14 -14.68 -11.28
N LEU A 130 -0.37 -15.77 -12.00
CA LEU A 130 0.20 -15.97 -13.34
C LEU A 130 -0.30 -14.92 -14.32
N MET A 131 -1.59 -14.58 -14.29
CA MET A 131 -2.14 -13.53 -15.17
C MET A 131 -1.50 -12.17 -14.88
N PHE A 132 -1.35 -11.78 -13.60
CA PHE A 132 -0.61 -10.58 -13.27
C PHE A 132 0.86 -10.66 -13.67
N ALA A 133 1.52 -11.81 -13.46
CA ALA A 133 2.92 -12.01 -13.83
C ALA A 133 3.14 -11.89 -15.35
N VAL A 134 2.22 -12.39 -16.17
CA VAL A 134 2.27 -12.23 -17.63
C VAL A 134 2.10 -10.76 -18.02
N ALA A 135 1.14 -10.05 -17.43
CA ALA A 135 0.95 -8.62 -17.70
C ALA A 135 2.18 -7.79 -17.31
N LEU A 136 2.70 -8.00 -16.10
CA LEU A 136 3.89 -7.31 -15.59
C LEU A 136 5.15 -7.68 -16.36
N GLY A 137 5.33 -8.95 -16.71
CA GLY A 137 6.46 -9.42 -17.50
C GLY A 137 6.45 -8.81 -18.91
N TYR A 138 5.29 -8.80 -19.57
CA TYR A 138 5.12 -8.16 -20.88
C TYR A 138 5.44 -6.66 -20.82
N GLY A 139 4.84 -5.94 -19.87
CA GLY A 139 5.09 -4.50 -19.69
C GLY A 139 6.54 -4.19 -19.30
N ALA A 140 7.18 -5.06 -18.51
CA ALA A 140 8.59 -4.91 -18.11
C ALA A 140 9.55 -5.12 -19.27
N LEU A 141 9.31 -6.09 -20.15
CA LEU A 141 10.14 -6.32 -21.33
C LEU A 141 10.16 -5.10 -22.26
N ILE A 142 8.97 -4.53 -22.53
CA ILE A 142 8.85 -3.31 -23.33
C ILE A 142 9.45 -2.11 -22.59
N GLY A 143 9.17 -2.01 -21.29
CA GLY A 143 9.67 -0.94 -20.44
C GLY A 143 11.19 -0.89 -20.43
N LEU A 144 11.86 -2.01 -20.15
CA LEU A 144 13.33 -2.07 -20.13
C LEU A 144 13.93 -1.67 -21.48
N ALA A 145 13.27 -2.00 -22.59
CA ALA A 145 13.73 -1.62 -23.92
C ALA A 145 13.52 -0.12 -24.23
N LYS A 146 12.48 0.52 -23.68
CA LYS A 146 12.10 1.91 -24.02
C LYS A 146 12.46 2.96 -22.96
N ASN A 147 12.34 2.61 -21.68
CA ASN A 147 12.35 3.54 -20.54
C ASN A 147 13.50 3.26 -19.53
N GLY A 148 14.31 2.23 -19.76
CA GLY A 148 15.52 1.94 -18.98
C GLY A 148 15.27 1.72 -17.48
N MET A 149 16.04 2.41 -16.62
CA MET A 149 15.99 2.22 -15.16
C MET A 149 14.65 2.65 -14.52
N GLY A 150 13.90 3.56 -15.16
CA GLY A 150 12.55 3.94 -14.72
C GLY A 150 11.61 2.74 -14.65
N SER A 151 11.77 1.78 -15.56
CA SER A 151 11.00 0.53 -15.58
C SER A 151 11.25 -0.35 -14.38
N VAL A 152 12.48 -0.39 -13.86
CA VAL A 152 12.84 -1.22 -12.69
C VAL A 152 12.15 -0.69 -11.44
N TYR A 153 12.18 0.63 -11.25
CA TYR A 153 11.51 1.29 -10.12
C TYR A 153 10.00 1.12 -10.17
N ASP A 154 9.37 1.36 -11.33
CA ASP A 154 7.93 1.21 -11.47
C ASP A 154 7.50 -0.26 -11.37
N LEU A 155 8.28 -1.19 -11.92
CA LEU A 155 8.02 -2.62 -11.76
C LEU A 155 8.05 -3.03 -10.28
N ALA A 156 9.02 -2.53 -9.50
CA ALA A 156 9.07 -2.75 -8.06
C ALA A 156 7.81 -2.19 -7.36
N ASN A 157 7.35 -1.00 -7.77
CA ASN A 157 6.11 -0.41 -7.25
C ASN A 157 4.85 -1.21 -7.59
N TYR A 158 4.85 -2.04 -8.64
CA TYR A 158 3.77 -2.99 -8.92
C TYR A 158 3.93 -4.31 -8.16
N ILE A 159 5.12 -4.92 -8.25
CA ILE A 159 5.38 -6.26 -7.70
C ILE A 159 5.26 -6.24 -6.18
N VAL A 160 5.88 -5.27 -5.50
CA VAL A 160 5.97 -5.28 -4.03
C VAL A 160 4.59 -5.24 -3.37
N PRO A 161 3.69 -4.31 -3.73
CA PRO A 161 2.29 -4.39 -3.29
C PRO A 161 1.60 -5.70 -3.64
N LEU A 162 1.79 -6.20 -4.87
CA LEU A 162 1.12 -7.40 -5.35
C LEU A 162 1.54 -8.67 -4.57
N LEU A 163 2.76 -8.71 -4.01
CA LEU A 163 3.24 -9.81 -3.15
C LEU A 163 2.34 -10.07 -1.94
N LEU A 164 1.55 -9.09 -1.52
CA LEU A 164 0.58 -9.27 -0.43
C LEU A 164 -0.46 -10.36 -0.76
N LEU A 165 -0.87 -10.50 -2.03
CA LEU A 165 -1.81 -11.54 -2.43
C LEU A 165 -1.30 -12.97 -2.14
N PRO A 166 -0.15 -13.42 -2.70
CA PRO A 166 0.43 -14.71 -2.35
C PRO A 166 0.75 -14.81 -0.87
N TYR A 167 1.27 -13.75 -0.26
CA TYR A 167 1.65 -13.73 1.15
C TYR A 167 0.46 -14.06 2.07
N PHE A 168 -0.70 -13.43 1.82
CA PHE A 168 -1.94 -13.72 2.54
C PHE A 168 -2.52 -15.11 2.18
N ALA A 169 -2.25 -15.63 0.98
CA ALA A 169 -2.66 -16.96 0.53
C ALA A 169 -1.73 -18.12 0.98
N VAL A 170 -0.72 -17.84 1.80
CA VAL A 170 0.10 -18.89 2.44
C VAL A 170 0.18 -18.72 3.95
N THR A 171 0.12 -17.47 4.41
CA THR A 171 0.22 -17.15 5.82
C THR A 171 -1.13 -17.40 6.50
N LYS A 172 -1.14 -18.30 7.49
CA LYS A 172 -2.37 -18.70 8.23
C LYS A 172 -2.84 -17.59 9.19
N PHE A 173 -3.53 -16.58 8.67
CA PHE A 173 -4.14 -15.50 9.45
C PHE A 173 -5.45 -15.95 10.11
N LYS A 174 -5.52 -15.86 11.44
CA LYS A 174 -6.78 -16.03 12.19
C LYS A 174 -7.58 -14.71 12.17
N PRO A 175 -8.90 -14.73 12.41
CA PRO A 175 -9.70 -13.50 12.52
C PRO A 175 -9.12 -12.47 13.50
N LYS A 176 -8.59 -12.94 14.64
CA LYS A 176 -7.91 -12.11 15.64
C LYS A 176 -6.63 -11.45 15.12
N ASP A 177 -5.90 -12.10 14.22
CA ASP A 177 -4.69 -11.54 13.60
C ASP A 177 -5.07 -10.43 12.61
N ILE A 178 -6.13 -10.64 11.82
CA ILE A 178 -6.66 -9.63 10.90
C ILE A 178 -7.21 -8.42 11.66
N ASP A 179 -7.98 -8.66 12.73
CA ASP A 179 -8.51 -7.59 13.59
C ASP A 179 -7.38 -6.74 14.20
N ARG A 180 -6.28 -7.38 14.61
CA ARG A 180 -5.07 -6.69 15.09
C ARG A 180 -4.40 -5.85 14.01
N LEU A 181 -4.28 -6.37 12.78
CA LEU A 181 -3.71 -5.62 11.66
C LEU A 181 -4.57 -4.40 11.30
N LEU A 182 -5.89 -4.55 11.23
CA LEU A 182 -6.81 -3.42 10.96
C LEU A 182 -6.79 -2.39 12.10
N THR A 183 -6.65 -2.84 13.35
CA THR A 183 -6.45 -1.94 14.50
C THR A 183 -5.11 -1.20 14.41
N ALA A 184 -4.04 -1.89 13.99
CA ALA A 184 -2.74 -1.26 13.76
C ALA A 184 -2.82 -0.23 12.63
N PHE A 185 -3.50 -0.55 11.52
CA PHE A 185 -3.74 0.39 10.43
C PHE A 185 -4.48 1.65 10.91
N ALA A 186 -5.55 1.48 11.70
CA ALA A 186 -6.27 2.60 12.29
C ALA A 186 -5.38 3.46 13.20
N ASN A 187 -4.54 2.83 14.03
CA ASN A 187 -3.61 3.56 14.90
C ASN A 187 -2.53 4.32 14.10
N ILE A 188 -1.99 3.71 13.03
CA ILE A 188 -1.04 4.39 12.14
C ILE A 188 -1.73 5.58 11.46
N ALA A 189 -2.96 5.40 10.97
CA ALA A 189 -3.74 6.49 10.37
C ALA A 189 -4.00 7.65 11.35
N VAL A 190 -4.20 7.35 12.63
CA VAL A 190 -4.30 8.38 13.67
C VAL A 190 -2.98 9.13 13.86
N ILE A 191 -1.82 8.45 13.84
CA ILE A 191 -0.50 9.11 13.91
C ILE A 191 -0.31 10.03 12.71
N VAL A 192 -0.60 9.53 11.50
CA VAL A 192 -0.58 10.33 10.26
C VAL A 192 -1.54 11.51 10.38
N ALA A 193 -2.74 11.32 10.93
CA ALA A 193 -3.70 12.40 11.08
C ALA A 193 -3.24 13.48 12.06
N ILE A 194 -2.68 13.09 13.20
CA ILE A 194 -2.14 14.02 14.21
C ILE A 194 -1.01 14.85 13.59
N TYR A 195 -0.05 14.19 12.92
CA TYR A 195 1.03 14.91 12.24
C TYR A 195 0.50 15.83 11.14
N GLY A 196 -0.50 15.41 10.37
CA GLY A 196 -1.11 16.25 9.33
C GLY A 196 -1.82 17.49 9.89
N ILE A 197 -2.44 17.39 11.06
CA ILE A 197 -3.02 18.55 11.75
C ILE A 197 -1.91 19.49 12.25
N ILE A 198 -0.82 18.96 12.81
CA ILE A 198 0.35 19.76 13.19
C ILE A 198 0.91 20.46 11.95
N GLN A 199 1.10 19.72 10.85
CA GLN A 199 1.58 20.22 9.58
C GLN A 199 0.73 21.40 9.09
N TYR A 200 -0.60 21.28 9.16
CA TYR A 200 -1.51 22.35 8.76
C TYR A 200 -1.38 23.63 9.59
N LEU A 201 -1.15 23.49 10.89
CA LEU A 201 -1.11 24.60 11.84
C LEU A 201 0.26 25.28 11.94
N THR A 202 1.35 24.55 11.72
CA THR A 202 2.71 25.07 11.96
C THR A 202 3.62 25.07 10.74
N VAL A 203 3.37 24.19 9.76
CA VAL A 203 4.25 23.91 8.60
C VAL A 203 5.72 23.76 9.00
N PRO A 204 6.13 22.58 9.51
CA PRO A 204 7.49 22.36 10.00
C PRO A 204 8.60 22.70 8.97
N PRO A 205 9.82 23.07 9.41
CA PRO A 205 10.88 23.53 8.51
C PRO A 205 11.27 22.55 7.39
N TRP A 206 11.25 21.25 7.67
CA TRP A 206 11.53 20.22 6.67
C TRP A 206 10.41 20.09 5.63
N ASP A 207 9.17 20.40 6.00
CA ASP A 207 8.04 20.45 5.08
C ASP A 207 8.09 21.69 4.20
N VAL A 208 8.49 22.84 4.75
CA VAL A 208 8.79 24.04 3.97
C VAL A 208 9.91 23.76 2.96
N PHE A 209 10.97 23.09 3.40
CA PHE A 209 12.07 22.69 2.51
C PHE A 209 11.58 21.79 1.39
N TRP A 210 10.78 20.77 1.70
CA TRP A 210 10.18 19.88 0.70
C TRP A 210 9.31 20.64 -0.30
N MET A 211 8.40 21.50 0.16
CA MET A 211 7.49 22.25 -0.71
C MET A 211 8.23 23.17 -1.69
N LYS A 212 9.35 23.76 -1.27
CA LYS A 212 10.15 24.65 -2.12
C LYS A 212 10.91 23.93 -3.24
N HIS A 213 11.22 22.64 -3.07
CA HIS A 213 12.07 21.91 -4.01
C HIS A 213 11.37 20.76 -4.75
N ALA A 214 10.25 20.25 -4.22
CA ALA A 214 9.54 19.10 -4.82
C ALA A 214 8.74 19.45 -6.09
N ASP A 215 8.75 20.72 -6.50
CA ASP A 215 8.07 21.25 -7.69
C ASP A 215 6.59 20.86 -7.79
N MET A 216 5.88 20.99 -6.67
CA MET A 216 4.45 20.65 -6.55
C MET A 216 3.61 21.92 -6.42
N MET A 217 3.39 22.63 -7.53
CA MET A 217 2.58 23.87 -7.56
C MET A 217 1.18 23.71 -6.93
N SER A 218 0.62 22.49 -6.96
CA SER A 218 -0.72 22.22 -6.45
C SER A 218 -0.81 22.03 -4.92
N ILE A 219 0.30 22.08 -4.17
CA ILE A 219 0.34 21.79 -2.72
C ILE A 219 -0.05 22.99 -1.85
N GLY A 220 -0.11 24.20 -2.42
CA GLY A 220 -0.36 25.45 -1.72
C GLY A 220 0.93 26.16 -1.29
N ASN A 221 0.79 27.23 -0.50
CA ASN A 221 1.92 28.02 -0.03
C ASN A 221 2.46 27.47 1.29
N PRO A 222 3.77 27.53 1.57
CA PRO A 222 4.39 27.00 2.79
C PRO A 222 4.15 27.92 4.01
N TYR A 223 2.89 28.28 4.25
CA TYR A 223 2.43 29.08 5.37
C TYR A 223 1.31 28.34 6.13
N PRO A 224 1.19 28.53 7.45
CA PRO A 224 0.10 27.96 8.24
C PRO A 224 -1.26 28.21 7.60
N LEU A 225 -2.12 27.18 7.60
CA LEU A 225 -3.48 27.22 7.06
C LEU A 225 -3.60 27.37 5.53
N GLU A 226 -2.48 27.57 4.81
CA GLU A 226 -2.47 27.73 3.34
C GLU A 226 -1.99 26.48 2.59
N ILE A 227 -1.67 25.41 3.32
CA ILE A 227 -1.21 24.15 2.74
C ILE A 227 -2.36 23.16 2.51
N ARG A 228 -2.23 22.38 1.44
CA ARG A 228 -2.94 21.10 1.33
C ARG A 228 -2.12 20.06 2.08
N VAL A 229 -2.71 19.50 3.12
CA VAL A 229 -1.99 18.57 4.00
C VAL A 229 -1.58 17.31 3.27
N PHE A 230 -0.31 16.96 3.42
CA PHE A 230 0.31 15.74 2.93
C PHE A 230 0.84 14.87 4.07
N SER A 231 0.80 15.38 5.30
CA SER A 231 1.23 14.70 6.53
C SER A 231 2.61 14.04 6.33
N THR A 232 2.81 12.81 6.80
CA THR A 232 4.04 12.01 6.71
C THR A 232 4.28 11.40 5.32
N LEU A 233 3.41 11.70 4.33
CA LEU A 233 3.44 11.13 2.98
C LEU A 233 3.94 12.15 1.96
N ASN A 234 4.24 11.73 0.73
CA ASN A 234 4.93 12.58 -0.27
C ASN A 234 4.09 13.76 -0.80
N SER A 235 2.76 13.63 -0.82
CA SER A 235 1.85 14.66 -1.36
C SER A 235 0.41 14.46 -0.85
N PRO A 236 -0.50 15.43 -1.08
CA PRO A 236 -1.87 15.36 -0.54
C PRO A 236 -2.67 14.15 -1.05
N GLY A 237 -2.46 13.72 -2.29
CA GLY A 237 -3.17 12.58 -2.91
C GLY A 237 -2.95 11.25 -2.18
N PRO A 238 -1.68 10.79 -2.02
CA PRO A 238 -1.32 9.64 -1.20
C PRO A 238 -1.83 9.75 0.24
N ALA A 239 -1.72 10.93 0.87
CA ALA A 239 -2.22 11.16 2.22
C ALA A 239 -3.72 10.95 2.34
N ALA A 240 -4.49 11.58 1.46
CA ALA A 240 -5.94 11.45 1.42
C ALA A 240 -6.37 10.00 1.17
N THR A 241 -5.67 9.30 0.26
CA THR A 241 -5.93 7.88 -0.04
C THR A 241 -5.68 7.01 1.19
N PHE A 242 -4.55 7.19 1.87
CA PHE A 242 -4.21 6.44 3.08
C PHE A 242 -5.26 6.61 4.17
N LEU A 243 -5.66 7.86 4.44
CA LEU A 243 -6.68 8.18 5.44
C LEU A 243 -8.05 7.64 5.05
N ALA A 244 -8.47 7.78 3.79
CA ALA A 244 -9.74 7.26 3.30
C ALA A 244 -9.85 5.73 3.44
N PHE A 245 -8.80 5.00 3.04
CA PHE A 245 -8.77 3.53 3.16
C PHE A 245 -8.76 3.05 4.61
N ALA A 246 -8.11 3.79 5.52
CA ALA A 246 -8.15 3.50 6.95
C ALA A 246 -9.51 3.80 7.57
N LEU A 247 -10.16 4.88 7.13
CA LEU A 247 -11.41 5.36 7.68
C LEU A 247 -12.58 4.40 7.42
N VAL A 248 -12.59 3.70 6.27
CA VAL A 248 -13.62 2.71 5.93
C VAL A 248 -13.79 1.63 7.03
N PRO A 249 -12.77 0.82 7.36
CA PRO A 249 -12.91 -0.17 8.44
C PRO A 249 -13.15 0.46 9.81
N MET A 250 -12.60 1.65 10.08
CA MET A 250 -12.84 2.37 11.35
C MET A 250 -14.31 2.78 11.52
N ILE A 251 -15.01 3.21 10.47
CA ILE A 251 -16.43 3.57 10.60
C ILE A 251 -17.28 2.31 10.74
N LEU A 252 -17.04 1.32 9.89
CA LEU A 252 -17.94 0.19 9.68
C LEU A 252 -17.96 -0.81 10.83
N GLU A 253 -16.84 -1.03 11.52
CA GLU A 253 -16.74 -2.05 12.56
C GLU A 253 -16.10 -1.49 13.85
N LYS A 254 -16.80 -1.62 14.98
CA LYS A 254 -16.33 -1.13 16.30
C LYS A 254 -14.96 -1.72 16.69
N LYS A 255 -14.69 -2.95 16.26
CA LYS A 255 -13.44 -3.68 16.59
C LYS A 255 -12.22 -3.19 15.80
N TRP A 256 -12.40 -2.41 14.73
CA TRP A 256 -11.30 -1.92 13.88
C TRP A 256 -11.01 -0.42 14.07
N ARG A 257 -11.65 0.25 15.04
CA ARG A 257 -11.55 1.71 15.24
C ARG A 257 -10.23 2.22 15.82
N GLY A 258 -9.29 1.32 16.11
CA GLY A 258 -8.07 1.67 16.83
C GLY A 258 -8.31 1.93 18.32
N THR A 259 -7.25 2.36 19.00
CA THR A 259 -7.22 2.58 20.45
C THR A 259 -8.05 3.79 20.86
N LEU A 260 -7.97 4.89 20.09
CA LEU A 260 -8.69 6.14 20.38
C LEU A 260 -10.17 6.15 19.93
N ARG A 261 -10.66 5.03 19.35
CA ARG A 261 -12.06 4.85 18.94
C ARG A 261 -12.56 6.04 18.11
N TRP A 262 -13.66 6.69 18.52
CA TRP A 262 -14.28 7.80 17.80
C TRP A 262 -13.43 9.07 17.77
N ILE A 263 -12.60 9.30 18.78
CA ILE A 263 -11.64 10.43 18.75
C ILE A 263 -10.65 10.21 17.60
N GLY A 264 -10.16 8.97 17.44
CA GLY A 264 -9.30 8.61 16.31
C GLY A 264 -9.99 8.80 14.95
N VAL A 265 -11.26 8.39 14.83
CA VAL A 265 -12.06 8.63 13.62
C VAL A 265 -12.16 10.13 13.30
N LEU A 266 -12.46 10.96 14.30
CA LEU A 266 -12.58 12.41 14.13
C LEU A 266 -11.26 13.04 13.67
N LEU A 267 -10.13 12.67 14.27
CA LEU A 267 -8.81 13.15 13.86
C LEU A 267 -8.50 12.80 12.41
N VAL A 268 -8.73 11.54 12.01
CA VAL A 268 -8.50 11.07 10.63
C VAL A 268 -9.38 11.84 9.63
N VAL A 269 -10.63 12.09 9.98
CA VAL A 269 -11.56 12.85 9.15
C VAL A 269 -11.13 14.32 9.02
N ILE A 270 -10.75 14.97 10.12
CA ILE A 270 -10.25 16.36 10.09
C ILE A 270 -9.01 16.46 9.21
N CYS A 271 -8.05 15.55 9.38
CA CYS A 271 -6.87 15.53 8.53
C CYS A 271 -7.20 15.23 7.06
N LEU A 272 -8.19 14.37 6.78
CA LEU A 272 -8.64 14.10 5.41
C LEU A 272 -9.24 15.36 4.76
N LEU A 273 -9.99 16.17 5.51
CA LEU A 273 -10.55 17.44 5.03
C LEU A 273 -9.45 18.43 4.63
N THR A 274 -8.39 18.54 5.44
CA THR A 274 -7.28 19.47 5.17
C THR A 274 -6.39 19.03 4.00
N THR A 275 -6.50 17.78 3.50
CA THR A 275 -5.82 17.36 2.26
C THR A 275 -6.39 18.01 1.00
N LEU A 276 -7.68 18.41 1.03
CA LEU A 276 -8.40 18.97 -0.12
C LEU A 276 -8.33 18.07 -1.39
N VAL A 277 -8.42 16.75 -1.22
CA VAL A 277 -8.43 15.79 -2.34
C VAL A 277 -9.84 15.23 -2.55
N ARG A 278 -10.56 15.76 -3.54
CA ARG A 278 -11.96 15.39 -3.85
C ARG A 278 -12.15 13.90 -4.14
N ALA A 279 -11.26 13.33 -4.95
CA ALA A 279 -11.35 11.93 -5.37
C ALA A 279 -11.29 10.94 -4.18
N ALA A 280 -10.60 11.29 -3.09
CA ALA A 280 -10.52 10.43 -1.90
C ALA A 280 -11.87 10.29 -1.19
N TRP A 281 -12.67 11.36 -1.15
CA TRP A 281 -14.03 11.34 -0.60
C TRP A 281 -14.98 10.48 -1.43
N LEU A 282 -14.87 10.56 -2.76
CA LEU A 282 -15.64 9.70 -3.66
C LEU A 282 -15.29 8.22 -3.44
N ILE A 283 -14.00 7.89 -3.34
CA ILE A 283 -13.55 6.52 -3.07
C ILE A 283 -14.06 6.03 -1.70
N LEU A 284 -13.94 6.87 -0.66
CA LEU A 284 -14.48 6.59 0.67
C LEU A 284 -15.99 6.28 0.59
N LEU A 285 -16.77 7.13 -0.08
CA LEU A 285 -18.21 6.95 -0.25
C LEU A 285 -18.54 5.64 -0.96
N VAL A 286 -17.89 5.36 -2.09
CA VAL A 286 -18.09 4.11 -2.86
C VAL A 286 -17.77 2.88 -2.01
N MET A 287 -16.64 2.89 -1.28
CA MET A 287 -16.26 1.77 -0.40
C MET A 287 -17.29 1.56 0.72
N LEU A 288 -17.77 2.63 1.36
CA LEU A 288 -18.79 2.57 2.41
C LEU A 288 -20.11 2.01 1.87
N LEU A 289 -20.62 2.56 0.76
CA LEU A 289 -21.86 2.11 0.14
C LEU A 289 -21.77 0.63 -0.26
N MET A 290 -20.63 0.23 -0.83
CA MET A 290 -20.43 -1.15 -1.27
C MET A 290 -20.38 -2.13 -0.09
N TYR A 291 -19.72 -1.77 1.01
CA TYR A 291 -19.72 -2.60 2.22
C TYR A 291 -21.11 -2.70 2.87
N ILE A 292 -21.83 -1.58 2.96
CA ILE A 292 -23.17 -1.52 3.56
C ILE A 292 -24.18 -2.29 2.70
N GLY A 293 -24.12 -2.11 1.37
CA GLY A 293 -24.98 -2.79 0.41
C GLY A 293 -24.88 -4.31 0.51
N THR A 294 -23.67 -4.83 0.66
CA THR A 294 -23.41 -6.29 0.79
C THR A 294 -23.54 -6.86 2.19
N SER A 295 -23.79 -6.02 3.20
CA SER A 295 -24.10 -6.50 4.55
C SER A 295 -25.45 -7.25 4.56
N PRO A 296 -25.65 -8.32 5.34
CA PRO A 296 -26.97 -8.95 5.50
C PRO A 296 -27.79 -8.34 6.66
N SER A 297 -27.20 -7.45 7.48
CA SER A 297 -27.79 -6.99 8.74
C SER A 297 -28.91 -5.96 8.56
N LYS A 298 -29.95 -6.02 9.41
CA LYS A 298 -30.95 -4.93 9.57
C LYS A 298 -30.33 -3.64 10.14
N GLY A 299 -29.14 -3.72 10.72
CA GLY A 299 -28.39 -2.58 11.28
C GLY A 299 -27.75 -1.64 10.24
N LYS A 300 -27.93 -1.87 8.93
CA LYS A 300 -27.43 -0.99 7.85
C LYS A 300 -27.87 0.47 8.02
N TRP A 301 -29.13 0.66 8.43
CA TRP A 301 -29.70 1.97 8.69
C TRP A 301 -28.98 2.68 9.84
N LYS A 302 -28.54 1.94 10.86
CA LYS A 302 -27.75 2.51 11.96
C LYS A 302 -26.38 3.02 11.49
N THR A 303 -25.69 2.28 10.62
CA THR A 303 -24.42 2.75 10.02
C THR A 303 -24.62 3.93 9.06
N LEU A 304 -25.69 3.92 8.27
CA LEU A 304 -26.08 5.06 7.43
C LEU A 304 -26.38 6.31 8.25
N ILE A 305 -27.15 6.19 9.33
CA ILE A 305 -27.47 7.30 10.24
C ILE A 305 -26.20 7.81 10.93
N GLN A 306 -25.30 6.93 11.36
CA GLN A 306 -24.01 7.33 11.92
C GLN A 306 -23.16 8.11 10.91
N LEU A 307 -23.17 7.70 9.64
CA LEU A 307 -22.48 8.43 8.57
C LEU A 307 -23.09 9.81 8.35
N VAL A 308 -24.41 9.90 8.27
CA VAL A 308 -25.13 11.18 8.13
C VAL A 308 -24.85 12.09 9.33
N PHE A 309 -24.85 11.54 10.55
CA PHE A 309 -24.54 12.31 11.76
C PHE A 309 -23.11 12.83 11.76
N VAL A 310 -22.13 11.99 11.38
CA VAL A 310 -20.73 12.43 11.25
C VAL A 310 -20.61 13.51 10.17
N ALA A 311 -21.24 13.32 9.01
CA ALA A 311 -21.24 14.32 7.93
C ALA A 311 -21.85 15.65 8.39
N ALA A 312 -22.97 15.62 9.10
CA ALA A 312 -23.62 16.82 9.67
C ALA A 312 -22.75 17.50 10.74
N ALA A 313 -22.11 16.71 11.61
CA ALA A 313 -21.18 17.23 12.61
C ALA A 313 -19.98 17.93 11.94
N LEU A 314 -19.43 17.35 10.87
CA LEU A 314 -18.35 17.98 10.11
C LEU A 314 -18.81 19.24 9.40
N PHE A 315 -20.00 19.22 8.78
CA PHE A 315 -20.58 20.41 8.14
C PHE A 315 -20.70 21.58 9.14
N TRP A 316 -21.01 21.28 10.40
CA TRP A 316 -21.10 22.30 11.45
C TRP A 316 -19.74 22.72 12.05
N VAL A 317 -18.79 21.79 12.15
CA VAL A 317 -17.47 22.03 12.77
C VAL A 317 -16.49 22.71 11.80
N VAL A 318 -16.46 22.30 10.53
CA VAL A 318 -15.48 22.77 9.53
C VAL A 318 -15.48 24.28 9.35
N PRO A 319 -16.63 24.97 9.22
CA PRO A 319 -16.66 26.44 9.11
C PRO A 319 -16.10 27.19 10.33
N LYS A 320 -15.92 26.50 11.47
CA LYS A 320 -15.42 27.08 12.72
C LYS A 320 -13.94 26.82 12.95
N LEU A 321 -13.27 26.11 12.05
CA LEU A 321 -11.84 25.86 12.16
C LEU A 321 -11.04 27.09 11.72
N PRO A 322 -9.85 27.35 12.29
CA PRO A 322 -8.96 28.39 11.79
C PRO A 322 -8.59 28.10 10.33
N GLY A 323 -8.70 29.10 9.46
CA GLY A 323 -8.51 28.95 8.01
C GLY A 323 -9.72 28.33 7.27
N ALA A 324 -10.90 28.32 7.89
CA ALA A 324 -12.11 27.74 7.30
C ALA A 324 -12.53 28.41 5.98
N GLU A 325 -12.25 29.69 5.74
CA GLU A 325 -12.63 30.38 4.50
C GLU A 325 -12.08 29.66 3.26
N GLY A 326 -10.80 29.26 3.30
CA GLY A 326 -10.16 28.48 2.25
C GLY A 326 -10.73 27.05 2.14
N LEU A 327 -11.09 26.43 3.25
CA LEU A 327 -11.72 25.09 3.24
C LEU A 327 -13.16 25.13 2.72
N VAL A 328 -13.95 26.13 3.13
CA VAL A 328 -15.37 26.32 2.78
C VAL A 328 -15.50 26.66 1.30
N ALA A 329 -14.71 27.60 0.78
CA ALA A 329 -14.69 27.93 -0.65
C ALA A 329 -14.39 26.68 -1.52
N ARG A 330 -13.57 25.75 -1.01
CA ARG A 330 -13.26 24.49 -1.70
C ARG A 330 -14.32 23.42 -1.50
N VAL A 331 -15.06 23.42 -0.39
CA VAL A 331 -16.25 22.59 -0.20
C VAL A 331 -17.39 23.02 -1.13
N GLU A 332 -17.56 24.31 -1.38
CA GLU A 332 -18.53 24.83 -2.35
C GLU A 332 -18.23 24.32 -3.77
N THR A 333 -16.94 24.29 -4.14
CA THR A 333 -16.52 23.71 -5.44
C THR A 333 -16.72 22.19 -5.55
N LEU A 334 -16.97 21.45 -4.45
CA LEU A 334 -17.40 20.04 -4.52
C LEU A 334 -18.87 19.91 -4.94
N SER A 335 -19.69 20.95 -4.72
CA SER A 335 -21.12 20.95 -5.03
C SER A 335 -21.41 21.39 -6.47
N SER A 336 -20.52 22.15 -7.09
CA SER A 336 -20.64 22.64 -8.47
C SER A 336 -20.10 21.61 -9.49
N VAL A 337 -20.82 20.51 -9.70
CA VAL A 337 -20.40 19.43 -10.63
C VAL A 337 -20.49 19.86 -12.10
N GLN A 338 -21.37 20.81 -12.45
CA GLN A 338 -21.59 21.25 -13.84
C GLN A 338 -20.46 22.09 -14.47
N GLU A 339 -19.54 22.66 -13.67
CA GLU A 339 -18.43 23.52 -14.14
C GLU A 339 -17.05 22.91 -13.85
N ASP A 340 -16.96 21.61 -13.58
CA ASP A 340 -15.67 20.98 -13.22
C ASP A 340 -14.76 20.84 -14.44
N HIS A 341 -13.83 21.79 -14.58
CA HIS A 341 -12.72 21.77 -15.52
C HIS A 341 -12.03 20.39 -15.56
N SER A 342 -11.88 19.75 -14.40
CA SER A 342 -11.24 18.44 -14.25
C SER A 342 -12.03 17.30 -14.89
N TYR A 343 -13.37 17.39 -14.97
CA TYR A 343 -14.19 16.38 -15.63
C TYR A 343 -14.09 16.50 -17.16
N ASN A 344 -14.12 17.74 -17.67
CA ASN A 344 -13.98 18.03 -19.09
C ASN A 344 -12.60 17.66 -19.63
N GLU A 345 -11.52 17.91 -18.87
CA GLU A 345 -10.17 17.46 -19.21
C GLU A 345 -10.04 15.93 -19.27
N ARG A 346 -10.74 15.20 -18.39
CA ARG A 346 -10.76 13.72 -18.45
C ARG A 346 -11.50 13.20 -19.67
N LEU A 347 -12.59 13.86 -20.05
CA LEU A 347 -13.36 13.49 -21.23
C LEU A 347 -12.58 13.79 -22.51
N SER A 348 -11.87 14.92 -22.58
CA SER A 348 -10.99 15.24 -23.72
C SER A 348 -9.77 14.31 -23.78
N LEU A 349 -9.22 13.90 -22.63
CA LEU A 349 -8.20 12.85 -22.54
C LEU A 349 -8.63 11.54 -23.21
N TRP A 350 -9.88 11.11 -23.01
CA TRP A 350 -10.42 9.93 -23.71
C TRP A 350 -10.43 10.11 -25.23
N GLN A 351 -10.87 11.27 -25.70
CA GLN A 351 -10.96 11.56 -27.14
C GLN A 351 -9.58 11.60 -27.80
N ASN A 352 -8.57 12.15 -27.10
CA ASN A 352 -7.24 12.38 -27.65
C ASN A 352 -6.31 11.16 -27.50
N MET A 353 -6.44 10.38 -26.42
CA MET A 353 -5.52 9.28 -26.12
C MET A 353 -5.99 7.91 -26.63
N LEU A 354 -7.29 7.72 -26.88
CA LEU A 354 -7.77 6.48 -27.50
C LEU A 354 -7.15 6.21 -28.88
N PRO A 355 -7.07 7.21 -29.79
CA PRO A 355 -6.37 7.03 -31.07
C PRO A 355 -4.88 6.70 -30.89
N MET A 356 -4.22 7.29 -29.89
CA MET A 356 -2.82 7.01 -29.58
C MET A 356 -2.61 5.57 -29.11
N VAL A 357 -3.48 5.07 -28.22
CA VAL A 357 -3.47 3.67 -27.76
C VAL A 357 -3.78 2.72 -28.93
N ALA A 358 -4.70 3.09 -29.82
CA ALA A 358 -5.04 2.29 -31.00
C ALA A 358 -3.88 2.24 -32.02
N ALA A 359 -3.15 3.34 -32.20
CA ALA A 359 -1.99 3.41 -33.08
C ALA A 359 -0.76 2.65 -32.53
N ASN A 360 -0.66 2.50 -31.20
CA ASN A 360 0.40 1.73 -30.55
C ASN A 360 -0.18 0.64 -29.61
N PRO A 361 -0.71 -0.46 -30.18
CA PRO A 361 -1.37 -1.53 -29.39
C PRO A 361 -0.39 -2.30 -28.50
N VAL A 362 0.92 -2.21 -28.80
CA VAL A 362 2.00 -2.83 -28.02
C VAL A 362 2.16 -2.13 -26.67
N GLY A 363 1.90 -0.83 -26.61
CA GLY A 363 2.11 0.02 -25.43
C GLY A 363 3.50 0.66 -25.37
N GLN A 364 3.71 1.44 -24.32
CA GLN A 364 4.96 2.14 -23.99
C GLN A 364 5.77 1.44 -22.88
N GLY A 365 5.20 0.43 -22.23
CA GLY A 365 5.88 -0.38 -21.23
C GLY A 365 5.89 0.25 -19.83
N ILE A 366 6.30 -0.53 -18.84
CA ILE A 366 6.46 -0.05 -17.45
C ILE A 366 7.55 1.03 -17.41
N GLY A 367 7.38 2.06 -16.57
CA GLY A 367 8.28 3.21 -16.51
C GLY A 367 7.86 4.37 -17.42
N SER A 368 6.84 4.18 -18.28
CA SER A 368 6.43 5.22 -19.23
C SER A 368 5.43 6.22 -18.66
N VAL A 369 4.80 5.94 -17.51
CA VAL A 369 3.74 6.77 -16.91
C VAL A 369 4.03 7.02 -15.44
N GLY A 370 3.84 8.25 -14.97
CA GLY A 370 3.99 8.59 -13.56
C GLY A 370 5.44 8.88 -13.14
N GLN A 371 5.73 8.67 -11.85
CA GLN A 371 6.99 9.09 -11.22
C GLN A 371 8.23 8.33 -11.72
N GLY A 372 8.08 7.11 -12.24
CA GLY A 372 9.20 6.35 -12.81
C GLY A 372 9.87 7.04 -14.00
N THR A 373 9.15 7.92 -14.68
CA THR A 373 9.69 8.73 -15.78
C THR A 373 10.84 9.63 -15.35
N LYS A 374 10.91 10.05 -14.08
CA LYS A 374 12.01 10.89 -13.55
C LYS A 374 13.39 10.28 -13.67
N LEU A 375 13.46 8.95 -13.61
CA LEU A 375 14.74 8.22 -13.69
C LEU A 375 15.35 8.23 -15.08
N GLY A 376 14.57 8.52 -16.13
CA GLY A 376 15.03 8.64 -17.51
C GLY A 376 15.08 10.06 -18.06
N ASN A 377 14.67 11.06 -17.26
CA ASN A 377 14.53 12.46 -17.69
C ASN A 377 15.22 13.42 -16.70
N ASP A 378 16.46 13.13 -16.29
CA ASP A 378 17.28 13.97 -15.40
C ASP A 378 16.60 14.44 -14.09
N GLY A 379 15.63 13.66 -13.58
CA GLY A 379 14.87 13.97 -12.38
C GLY A 379 13.55 14.72 -12.62
N GLU A 380 13.26 15.12 -13.85
CA GLU A 380 12.02 15.78 -14.27
C GLU A 380 10.94 14.78 -14.73
N LEU A 381 9.68 15.18 -14.69
CA LEU A 381 8.59 14.32 -15.17
C LEU A 381 8.61 14.22 -16.70
N GLY A 382 8.53 13.00 -17.24
CA GLY A 382 8.45 12.77 -18.67
C GLY A 382 7.07 13.10 -19.27
N GLU A 383 6.91 12.89 -20.58
CA GLU A 383 5.70 13.23 -21.36
C GLU A 383 4.39 12.72 -20.74
N TYR A 384 4.38 11.50 -20.17
CA TYR A 384 3.23 10.93 -19.46
C TYR A 384 3.43 10.86 -17.94
N GLY A 385 4.26 11.75 -17.39
CA GLY A 385 4.53 11.85 -15.95
C GLY A 385 3.29 12.21 -15.13
N ILE A 386 2.31 12.89 -15.73
CA ILE A 386 0.99 13.16 -15.16
C ILE A 386 -0.05 12.51 -16.06
N MET A 387 -0.82 11.57 -15.49
CA MET A 387 -1.85 10.84 -16.24
C MET A 387 -3.10 10.71 -15.39
N ASP A 388 -4.06 11.59 -15.64
CA ASP A 388 -5.32 11.69 -14.89
C ASP A 388 -6.42 10.75 -15.43
N ASN A 389 -6.00 9.57 -15.87
CA ASN A 389 -6.86 8.46 -16.24
C ASN A 389 -6.14 7.12 -16.08
N GLY A 390 -6.56 6.34 -15.08
CA GLY A 390 -5.96 5.06 -14.76
C GLY A 390 -6.17 3.98 -15.81
N VAL A 391 -7.28 4.00 -16.56
CA VAL A 391 -7.52 3.01 -17.63
C VAL A 391 -6.55 3.24 -18.79
N ILE A 392 -6.42 4.50 -19.22
CA ILE A 392 -5.47 4.90 -20.27
C ILE A 392 -4.04 4.64 -19.79
N ALA A 393 -3.70 5.00 -18.55
CA ALA A 393 -2.39 4.70 -17.96
C ALA A 393 -2.05 3.21 -18.03
N LEU A 394 -2.99 2.31 -17.68
CA LEU A 394 -2.78 0.86 -17.75
C LEU A 394 -2.64 0.37 -19.19
N LEU A 395 -3.42 0.91 -20.13
CA LEU A 395 -3.32 0.57 -21.55
C LEU A 395 -1.98 1.02 -22.17
N LEU A 396 -1.52 2.23 -21.84
CA LEU A 396 -0.19 2.70 -22.25
C LEU A 396 0.92 1.87 -21.62
N THR A 397 0.80 1.54 -20.33
CA THR A 397 1.82 0.78 -19.59
C THR A 397 1.93 -0.67 -20.08
N PHE A 398 0.80 -1.34 -20.29
CA PHE A 398 0.76 -2.79 -20.57
C PHE A 398 0.42 -3.15 -22.01
N GLY A 399 0.10 -2.17 -22.86
CA GLY A 399 -0.50 -2.44 -24.17
C GLY A 399 -1.84 -3.16 -24.05
N ILE A 400 -2.44 -3.49 -25.19
CA ILE A 400 -3.71 -4.21 -25.24
C ILE A 400 -3.54 -5.62 -24.65
N LEU A 401 -2.47 -6.33 -25.04
CA LEU A 401 -2.23 -7.70 -24.61
C LEU A 401 -2.04 -7.80 -23.09
N GLY A 402 -1.14 -7.00 -22.51
CA GLY A 402 -0.91 -7.00 -21.08
C GLY A 402 -2.14 -6.50 -20.29
N ALA A 403 -2.87 -5.51 -20.83
CA ALA A 403 -4.12 -5.05 -20.22
C ALA A 403 -5.19 -6.16 -20.14
N VAL A 404 -5.34 -7.00 -21.17
CA VAL A 404 -6.27 -8.14 -21.13
C VAL A 404 -5.95 -9.09 -19.97
N PHE A 405 -4.67 -9.41 -19.77
CA PHE A 405 -4.25 -10.24 -18.64
C PHE A 405 -4.45 -9.53 -17.29
N PHE A 406 -4.14 -8.24 -17.22
CA PHE A 406 -4.30 -7.45 -15.99
C PHE A 406 -5.77 -7.31 -15.57
N PHE A 407 -6.65 -6.87 -16.47
CA PHE A 407 -8.09 -6.77 -16.22
C PHE A 407 -8.74 -8.13 -16.03
N GLY A 408 -8.30 -9.15 -16.77
CA GLY A 408 -8.72 -10.54 -16.55
C GLY A 408 -8.39 -11.03 -15.15
N ALA A 409 -7.19 -10.71 -14.64
CA ALA A 409 -6.79 -11.03 -13.27
C ALA A 409 -7.66 -10.29 -12.24
N LEU A 410 -7.96 -9.01 -12.46
CA LEU A 410 -8.90 -8.25 -11.61
C LEU A 410 -10.30 -8.88 -11.58
N GLY A 411 -10.81 -9.33 -12.74
CA GLY A 411 -12.07 -10.06 -12.83
C GLY A 411 -12.05 -11.41 -12.11
N ALA A 412 -10.94 -12.13 -12.19
CA ALA A 412 -10.76 -13.38 -11.45
C ALA A 412 -10.69 -13.16 -9.93
N VAL A 413 -10.04 -12.08 -9.48
CA VAL A 413 -10.01 -11.66 -8.06
C VAL A 413 -11.42 -11.39 -7.56
N VAL A 414 -12.20 -10.56 -8.26
CA VAL A 414 -13.55 -10.20 -7.78
C VAL A 414 -14.47 -11.41 -7.73
N LYS A 415 -14.36 -12.34 -8.69
CA LYS A 415 -15.10 -13.60 -8.66
C LYS A 415 -14.82 -14.40 -7.38
N GLN A 416 -13.56 -14.47 -6.94
CA GLN A 416 -13.22 -15.12 -5.67
C GLN A 416 -13.76 -14.37 -4.46
N ILE A 417 -13.70 -13.04 -4.47
CA ILE A 417 -14.25 -12.20 -3.39
C ILE A 417 -15.77 -12.41 -3.27
N PHE A 418 -16.51 -12.33 -4.38
CA PHE A 418 -17.98 -12.50 -4.40
C PHE A 418 -18.40 -13.85 -3.84
N ALA A 419 -17.72 -14.93 -4.23
CA ALA A 419 -18.00 -16.26 -3.69
C ALA A 419 -17.89 -16.31 -2.14
N ARG A 420 -17.00 -15.50 -1.55
CA ARG A 420 -16.85 -15.41 -0.08
C ARG A 420 -17.83 -14.47 0.59
N VAL A 421 -18.23 -13.39 -0.07
CA VAL A 421 -19.29 -12.52 0.43
C VAL A 421 -20.61 -13.30 0.57
N ILE A 422 -20.88 -14.22 -0.36
CA ILE A 422 -22.08 -15.07 -0.36
C ILE A 422 -22.03 -16.19 0.69
N SER A 423 -20.86 -16.72 1.06
CA SER A 423 -20.74 -17.91 1.91
C SER A 423 -21.15 -17.73 3.38
N ARG A 424 -21.48 -16.50 3.82
CA ARG A 424 -22.00 -16.16 5.18
C ARG A 424 -21.24 -16.77 6.37
N ASP A 425 -19.92 -16.87 6.27
CA ASP A 425 -19.05 -17.37 7.35
C ASP A 425 -18.61 -16.22 8.29
N GLN A 426 -17.97 -16.53 9.43
CA GLN A 426 -17.39 -15.55 10.38
C GLN A 426 -16.40 -14.57 9.72
N LEU A 427 -15.94 -14.92 8.52
CA LEU A 427 -14.96 -14.22 7.72
C LEU A 427 -15.58 -13.24 6.71
N GLN A 428 -16.91 -13.24 6.61
CA GLN A 428 -17.66 -12.39 5.70
C GLN A 428 -17.37 -10.89 5.85
N PRO A 429 -17.14 -10.31 7.06
CA PRO A 429 -16.76 -8.90 7.18
C PRO A 429 -15.49 -8.56 6.38
N TYR A 430 -14.46 -9.42 6.42
CA TYR A 430 -13.22 -9.19 5.69
C TYR A 430 -13.42 -9.32 4.17
N ALA A 431 -14.23 -10.27 3.72
CA ALA A 431 -14.57 -10.41 2.31
C ALA A 431 -15.36 -9.21 1.77
N ARG A 432 -16.27 -8.64 2.58
CA ARG A 432 -17.00 -7.41 2.23
C ARG A 432 -16.07 -6.21 2.15
N LEU A 433 -15.11 -6.10 3.07
CA LEU A 433 -14.09 -5.05 3.02
C LEU A 433 -13.21 -5.17 1.77
N ALA A 434 -12.83 -6.39 1.39
CA ALA A 434 -12.12 -6.66 0.15
C ALA A 434 -12.94 -6.26 -1.09
N LEU A 435 -14.25 -6.57 -1.12
CA LEU A 435 -15.14 -6.19 -2.22
C LEU A 435 -15.31 -4.67 -2.33
N ALA A 436 -15.50 -4.00 -1.19
CA ALA A 436 -15.55 -2.55 -1.12
C ALA A 436 -14.26 -1.92 -1.66
N THR A 437 -13.11 -2.44 -1.23
CA THR A 437 -11.79 -2.00 -1.69
C THR A 437 -11.60 -2.22 -3.19
N TRP A 438 -11.95 -3.40 -3.71
CA TRP A 438 -11.86 -3.70 -5.14
C TRP A 438 -12.73 -2.73 -5.95
N THR A 439 -13.95 -2.47 -5.49
CA THR A 439 -14.87 -1.54 -6.17
C THR A 439 -14.34 -0.11 -6.14
N GLY A 440 -13.83 0.34 -4.99
CA GLY A 440 -13.16 1.64 -4.87
C GLY A 440 -11.94 1.76 -5.78
N ALA A 441 -11.13 0.70 -5.90
CA ALA A 441 -9.99 0.65 -6.80
C ALA A 441 -10.41 0.81 -8.28
N ILE A 442 -11.45 0.09 -8.72
CA ILE A 442 -11.97 0.19 -10.09
C ILE A 442 -12.54 1.57 -10.37
N VAL A 443 -13.35 2.14 -9.47
CA VAL A 443 -13.88 3.50 -9.64
C VAL A 443 -12.75 4.53 -9.68
N SER A 444 -11.69 4.32 -8.90
CA SER A 444 -10.54 5.23 -8.90
C SER A 444 -9.77 5.26 -10.22
N LEU A 445 -9.88 4.23 -11.08
CA LEU A 445 -9.26 4.25 -12.42
C LEU A 445 -9.80 5.34 -13.33
N VAL A 446 -10.97 5.92 -13.03
CA VAL A 446 -11.46 7.10 -13.75
C VAL A 446 -10.60 8.33 -13.46
N SER A 447 -9.88 8.35 -12.33
CA SER A 447 -9.02 9.46 -11.91
C SER A 447 -7.55 9.17 -12.10
N ASP A 448 -7.06 8.00 -11.65
CA ASP A 448 -5.64 7.69 -11.62
C ASP A 448 -5.40 6.18 -11.56
N ASN A 449 -4.21 5.75 -11.99
CA ASN A 449 -3.78 4.37 -11.82
C ASN A 449 -3.31 4.13 -10.39
N GLY A 450 -4.19 3.53 -9.58
CA GLY A 450 -3.93 3.26 -8.18
C GLY A 450 -3.26 1.93 -7.83
N PHE A 451 -2.91 1.09 -8.81
CA PHE A 451 -2.34 -0.24 -8.55
C PHE A 451 -0.85 -0.29 -8.19
N PRO A 452 0.01 0.67 -8.56
CA PRO A 452 1.38 0.76 -8.05
C PRO A 452 1.47 1.54 -6.72
N GLY A 453 2.60 1.38 -6.03
CA GLY A 453 2.98 2.20 -4.88
C GLY A 453 2.08 2.04 -3.65
N LEU A 454 1.91 3.12 -2.88
CA LEU A 454 1.15 3.12 -1.61
C LEU A 454 -0.31 2.70 -1.81
N LYS A 455 -1.00 3.26 -2.81
CA LYS A 455 -2.40 2.95 -3.09
C LYS A 455 -2.55 1.48 -3.48
N GLY A 456 -1.62 0.97 -4.30
CA GLY A 456 -1.53 -0.45 -4.62
C GLY A 456 -1.37 -1.31 -3.38
N TYR A 457 -0.46 -0.92 -2.47
CA TYR A 457 -0.21 -1.64 -1.22
C TYR A 457 -1.48 -1.76 -0.38
N LEU A 458 -2.23 -0.66 -0.20
CA LEU A 458 -3.49 -0.66 0.55
C LEU A 458 -4.57 -1.53 -0.13
N ILE A 459 -4.70 -1.45 -1.46
CA ILE A 459 -5.65 -2.25 -2.23
C ILE A 459 -5.37 -3.74 -2.06
N TRP A 460 -4.14 -4.17 -2.32
CA TRP A 460 -3.75 -5.58 -2.25
C TRP A 460 -3.74 -6.11 -0.82
N MET A 461 -3.42 -5.27 0.18
CA MET A 461 -3.53 -5.63 1.59
C MET A 461 -4.97 -5.99 1.95
N LEU A 462 -5.93 -5.08 1.70
CA LEU A 462 -7.32 -5.29 2.08
C LEU A 462 -7.98 -6.41 1.26
N ILE A 463 -7.65 -6.53 -0.03
CA ILE A 463 -8.08 -7.67 -0.85
C ILE A 463 -7.51 -8.98 -0.29
N GLY A 464 -6.21 -9.03 0.00
CA GLY A 464 -5.55 -10.21 0.56
C GLY A 464 -6.10 -10.66 1.92
N LEU A 465 -6.60 -9.72 2.74
CA LEU A 465 -7.29 -10.04 3.97
C LEU A 465 -8.65 -10.73 3.75
N GLY A 466 -9.44 -10.29 2.77
CA GLY A 466 -10.67 -11.00 2.36
C GLY A 466 -10.38 -12.34 1.65
N LEU A 467 -9.28 -12.36 0.89
CA LEU A 467 -8.39 -13.45 0.44
C LEU A 467 -8.20 -14.66 1.37
N SER A 468 -7.43 -14.43 2.43
CA SER A 468 -6.76 -15.47 3.25
C SER A 468 -7.69 -16.31 4.11
N ALA A 469 -8.88 -15.82 4.37
CA ALA A 469 -9.70 -16.29 5.46
C ALA A 469 -10.11 -17.79 5.36
N ARG A 470 -10.14 -18.38 4.17
CA ARG A 470 -10.62 -19.76 3.93
C ARG A 470 -9.57 -20.87 4.20
N GLU A 471 -8.28 -20.56 4.26
CA GLU A 471 -7.25 -21.61 4.40
C GLU A 471 -7.31 -22.38 5.72
N ILE A 472 -7.88 -21.76 6.75
CA ILE A 472 -8.08 -22.39 8.05
C ILE A 472 -9.22 -23.43 8.01
N THR A 473 -10.31 -23.16 7.28
CA THR A 473 -11.53 -23.98 7.33
C THR A 473 -11.47 -25.19 6.37
N GLN A 474 -10.87 -25.05 5.19
CA GLN A 474 -10.71 -26.18 4.25
C GLN A 474 -9.65 -27.19 4.70
N SER A 475 -8.56 -26.74 5.32
CA SER A 475 -7.55 -27.64 5.91
C SER A 475 -8.13 -28.46 7.06
N ARG A 476 -9.04 -27.88 7.87
CA ARG A 476 -9.78 -28.61 8.90
C ARG A 476 -10.72 -29.67 8.30
N ARG A 477 -11.50 -29.34 7.26
CA ARG A 477 -12.40 -30.30 6.61
C ARG A 477 -11.67 -31.44 5.91
N LYS A 478 -10.47 -31.21 5.36
CA LYS A 478 -9.63 -32.27 4.77
C LYS A 478 -8.83 -33.07 5.80
N GLY A 479 -8.61 -32.54 7.00
CA GLY A 479 -7.84 -33.18 8.09
C GLY A 479 -8.64 -34.07 9.05
N THR A 480 -9.96 -34.16 8.91
CA THR A 480 -10.80 -35.08 9.71
C THR A 480 -11.79 -35.89 8.88
N PRO A 481 -11.33 -36.89 8.10
CA PRO A 481 -12.16 -38.04 7.75
C PRO A 481 -12.11 -39.14 8.81
N TYR A 482 -11.00 -39.29 9.54
CA TYR A 482 -10.76 -40.44 10.42
C TYR A 482 -11.37 -40.31 11.84
N ALA A 483 -11.40 -39.10 12.42
CA ALA A 483 -11.92 -38.90 13.78
C ALA A 483 -13.46 -39.07 13.89
N ALA A 484 -14.19 -38.98 12.78
CA ALA A 484 -15.64 -39.20 12.76
C ALA A 484 -16.03 -40.68 12.56
N VAL A 485 -15.08 -41.54 12.19
CA VAL A 485 -15.30 -42.98 12.03
C VAL A 485 -14.99 -43.74 13.34
N GLU A 486 -13.99 -43.30 14.10
CA GLU A 486 -13.64 -43.94 15.39
C GLU A 486 -14.70 -43.74 16.49
N CYS A 487 -15.48 -42.65 16.46
CA CYS A 487 -16.55 -42.43 17.45
C CYS A 487 -17.81 -43.29 17.21
N LYS A 488 -17.85 -44.08 16.12
CA LYS A 488 -18.95 -45.03 15.81
C LYS A 488 -18.56 -46.50 15.99
N ILE A 489 -17.33 -46.81 16.37
CA ILE A 489 -16.86 -48.18 16.60
C ILE A 489 -16.42 -48.29 18.07
N SER A 490 -17.38 -48.15 18.97
CA SER A 490 -17.28 -48.73 20.31
C SER A 490 -18.64 -49.30 20.68
N PRO A 491 -18.86 -50.62 20.49
CA PRO A 491 -20.02 -51.29 21.03
C PRO A 491 -19.73 -51.78 22.45
N ARG A 492 -20.53 -51.25 23.40
CA ARG A 492 -20.79 -51.72 24.77
C ARG A 492 -19.70 -51.52 25.82
#